data_AF-A0A352MX48-F1
#
_entry.id   AF-A0A352MX48-F1
#
_cell.length_a   1.000
_cell.length_b   1.000
_cell.length_c   1.000
_cell.angle_alpha   90.00
_cell.angle_beta   90.00
_cell.angle_gamma   90.00
#
_symmetry.space_group_name_H-M   'P 1'
#
loop_
_entity.id
_entity.type
_entity.pdbx_description
1 polymer ?
#
loop_
_entity_poly.entity_id
_entity_poly.type
_entity_poly.pdbx_seq_one_letter_code
_entity_poly.pdbx_strand_id
1 'polypeptide(L)'
;MLQVSRDSNLKIPKKLEDFNGAENSIEDKVAVKQAIATAENKRFNKKEIEESVENDNELEQVNKLPFNANDLMVITVVKKLAAYIIAVTEKSPKKFRGVFVNRMQNYCLDTLECLLEANFIRMDAVEKKTKREELQKEAIVKLKLLGYVSMVAENSGCILKKQYKQISIQLSEAINLTVAWKKSDDERWKKRS
;
A
#
# COMPACT_ATOMS: atom_id res chain seq x y z
N MET A 1 15.51 -29.18 12.88
CA MET A 1 15.77 -28.61 11.54
C MET A 1 14.41 -28.28 10.94
N LEU A 2 13.93 -27.04 11.14
CA LEU A 2 12.56 -26.65 10.77
C LEU A 2 12.53 -26.25 9.29
N GLN A 3 11.93 -27.10 8.45
CA GLN A 3 11.63 -26.79 7.05
C GLN A 3 10.60 -25.65 7.01
N VAL A 4 10.98 -24.55 6.37
CA VAL A 4 10.08 -23.44 6.06
C VAL A 4 9.13 -23.89 4.94
N SER A 5 7.82 -23.78 5.18
CA SER A 5 6.77 -24.17 4.23
C SER A 5 6.91 -23.42 2.89
N ARG A 6 6.72 -24.14 1.78
CA ARG A 6 6.79 -23.64 0.39
C ARG A 6 5.45 -23.08 -0.11
N ASP A 7 4.50 -22.79 0.77
CA ASP A 7 3.23 -22.18 0.37
C ASP A 7 3.45 -20.72 -0.09
N SER A 8 3.20 -20.46 -1.37
CA SER A 8 3.35 -19.15 -2.02
C SER A 8 2.31 -18.09 -1.62
N ASN A 9 1.49 -18.39 -0.61
CA ASN A 9 0.49 -17.48 -0.07
C ASN A 9 0.92 -17.01 1.31
N LEU A 10 1.24 -15.72 1.41
CA LEU A 10 1.24 -15.03 2.69
C LEU A 10 -0.20 -15.17 3.23
N LYS A 11 -0.42 -15.96 4.29
CA LYS A 11 -1.70 -16.00 5.01
C LYS A 11 -1.86 -14.69 5.77
N ILE A 12 -2.19 -13.62 5.04
CA ILE A 12 -2.66 -12.37 5.62
C ILE A 12 -4.12 -12.61 6.02
N PRO A 13 -4.52 -12.32 7.27
CA PRO A 13 -5.91 -12.44 7.68
C PRO A 13 -6.81 -11.63 6.74
N LYS A 14 -7.74 -12.31 6.04
CA LYS A 14 -8.70 -11.66 5.13
C LYS A 14 -9.83 -10.95 5.87
N LYS A 15 -10.01 -11.28 7.15
CA LYS A 15 -10.80 -10.55 8.12
C LYS A 15 -9.96 -10.49 9.39
N LEU A 16 -9.77 -9.30 9.92
CA LEU A 16 -9.54 -9.15 11.34
C LEU A 16 -10.86 -9.57 11.99
N GLU A 17 -10.85 -10.50 12.94
CA GLU A 17 -12.04 -10.71 13.76
C GLU A 17 -12.40 -9.35 14.36
N ASP A 18 -13.66 -8.94 14.20
CA ASP A 18 -14.17 -7.74 14.84
C ASP A 18 -14.01 -7.94 16.35
N PHE A 19 -12.94 -7.39 16.92
CA PHE A 19 -12.91 -7.07 18.32
C PHE A 19 -13.92 -5.93 18.52
N ASN A 20 -15.19 -6.30 18.66
CA ASN A 20 -16.24 -5.44 19.18
C ASN A 20 -16.05 -5.19 20.69
N GLY A 21 -14.84 -4.82 21.10
CA GLY A 21 -14.70 -3.89 22.21
C GLY A 21 -14.95 -2.53 21.60
N ALA A 22 -15.91 -1.77 22.14
CA ALA A 22 -16.23 -0.42 21.67
C ALA A 22 -14.94 0.30 21.24
N GLU A 23 -14.79 0.56 19.95
CA GLU A 23 -13.63 1.30 19.48
C GLU A 23 -13.68 2.66 20.19
N ASN A 24 -12.73 2.88 21.09
CA ASN A 24 -12.63 4.12 21.85
C ASN A 24 -12.80 5.29 20.87
N SER A 25 -13.81 6.12 21.15
CA SER A 25 -14.08 7.34 20.39
C SER A 25 -12.83 8.23 20.39
N ILE A 26 -12.78 9.19 19.48
CA ILE A 26 -11.68 10.17 19.45
C ILE A 26 -11.56 10.84 20.83
N GLU A 27 -12.71 11.14 21.45
CA GLU A 27 -12.79 11.67 22.80
C GLU A 27 -12.21 10.72 23.85
N ASP A 28 -12.50 9.42 23.76
CA ASP A 28 -11.94 8.42 24.67
C ASP A 28 -10.42 8.29 24.53
N LYS A 29 -9.90 8.33 23.30
CA LYS A 29 -8.45 8.26 23.00
C LYS A 29 -7.72 9.53 23.46
N VAL A 30 -8.35 10.69 23.27
CA VAL A 30 -7.85 11.99 23.75
C VAL A 30 -7.87 12.00 25.28
N ALA A 31 -8.91 11.48 25.92
CA ALA A 31 -9.05 11.38 27.37
C ALA A 31 -8.00 10.44 28.00
N VAL A 32 -7.71 9.30 27.37
CA VAL A 32 -6.62 8.40 27.83
C VAL A 32 -5.26 9.09 27.74
N LYS A 33 -4.96 9.77 26.63
CA LYS A 33 -3.71 10.53 26.49
C LYS A 33 -3.62 11.70 27.47
N GLN A 34 -4.75 12.34 27.78
CA GLN A 34 -4.86 13.39 28.79
C GLN A 34 -4.55 12.85 30.18
N ALA A 35 -5.12 11.69 30.54
CA ALA A 35 -4.89 11.05 31.82
C ALA A 35 -3.41 10.65 32.00
N ILE A 36 -2.77 10.11 30.96
CA ILE A 36 -1.34 9.75 30.97
C ILE A 36 -0.46 11.00 31.10
N ALA A 37 -0.70 12.05 30.31
CA ALA A 37 0.06 13.28 30.39
C ALA A 37 -0.04 13.92 31.79
N THR A 38 -1.23 13.85 32.40
CA THR A 38 -1.46 14.33 33.77
C THR A 38 -0.70 13.48 34.80
N ALA A 39 -0.71 12.15 34.67
CA ALA A 39 0.04 11.25 35.55
C ALA A 39 1.57 11.44 35.43
N GLU A 40 2.06 11.82 34.25
CA GLU A 40 3.48 12.07 33.99
C GLU A 40 3.90 13.54 34.23
N ASN A 41 3.02 14.40 34.75
CA ASN A 41 3.23 15.86 34.91
C ASN A 41 3.70 16.56 33.62
N LYS A 42 3.24 16.07 32.45
CA LYS A 42 3.51 16.67 31.14
C LYS A 42 2.37 17.64 30.76
N ARG A 43 2.71 18.71 30.04
CA ARG A 43 1.71 19.62 29.48
C ARG A 43 0.87 18.90 28.43
N PHE A 44 -0.45 19.05 28.51
CA PHE A 44 -1.41 18.46 27.60
C PHE A 44 -2.08 19.55 26.73
N ASN A 45 -1.99 19.39 25.41
CA ASN A 45 -2.65 20.28 24.45
C ASN A 45 -3.73 19.51 23.68
N LYS A 46 -5.00 19.77 24.02
CA LYS A 46 -6.15 19.01 23.51
C LYS A 46 -6.28 19.09 21.98
N LYS A 47 -6.13 20.29 21.40
CA LYS A 47 -6.25 20.52 19.95
C LYS A 47 -5.16 19.80 19.13
N GLU A 48 -3.92 19.82 19.61
CA GLU A 48 -2.79 19.16 18.96
C GLU A 48 -2.92 17.62 19.00
N ILE A 49 -3.52 17.09 20.07
CA ILE A 49 -3.77 15.66 20.24
C ILE A 49 -4.97 15.23 19.37
N GLU A 50 -6.04 16.03 19.30
CA GLU A 50 -7.19 15.82 18.41
C GLU A 50 -6.75 15.80 16.94
N GLU A 51 -5.95 16.79 16.49
CA GLU A 51 -5.37 16.83 15.14
C GLU A 51 -4.45 15.64 14.83
N SER A 52 -3.72 15.12 15.83
CA SER A 52 -2.89 13.91 15.68
C SER A 52 -3.71 12.61 15.52
N VAL A 53 -4.97 12.64 15.98
CA VAL A 53 -5.89 11.51 16.06
C VAL A 53 -6.92 11.52 14.91
N GLU A 54 -7.26 12.67 14.33
CA GLU A 54 -8.41 12.79 13.44
C GLU A 54 -8.20 12.55 11.94
N ASN A 55 -7.17 13.04 11.24
CA ASN A 55 -7.10 12.85 9.77
C ASN A 55 -5.70 12.48 9.24
N ASP A 56 -5.63 11.43 8.41
CA ASP A 56 -4.47 11.17 7.56
C ASP A 56 -4.54 12.15 6.38
N ASN A 57 -4.02 13.37 6.60
CA ASN A 57 -4.03 14.45 5.61
C ASN A 57 -3.38 14.01 4.29
N GLU A 58 -2.36 13.13 4.35
CA GLU A 58 -1.75 12.53 3.16
C GLU A 58 -2.75 11.66 2.40
N LEU A 59 -3.52 10.82 3.10
CA LEU A 59 -4.56 9.99 2.51
C LEU A 59 -5.70 10.81 1.91
N GLU A 60 -6.12 11.89 2.57
CA GLU A 60 -7.14 12.81 2.04
C GLU A 60 -6.67 13.51 0.76
N GLN A 61 -5.42 13.97 0.74
CA GLN A 61 -4.83 14.59 -0.45
C GLN A 61 -4.74 13.59 -1.62
N VAL A 62 -4.36 12.34 -1.34
CA VAL A 62 -4.31 11.28 -2.35
C VAL A 62 -5.70 10.90 -2.85
N ASN A 63 -6.71 10.91 -1.98
CA ASN A 63 -8.09 10.61 -2.37
C ASN A 63 -8.70 11.67 -3.28
N LYS A 64 -8.17 12.91 -3.29
CA LYS A 64 -8.54 13.96 -4.24
C LYS A 64 -8.00 13.71 -5.65
N LEU A 65 -7.10 12.74 -5.85
CA LEU A 65 -6.64 12.38 -7.19
C LEU A 65 -7.82 11.85 -8.02
N PRO A 66 -8.03 12.39 -9.23
CA PRO A 66 -9.17 12.02 -10.04
C PRO A 66 -9.10 10.53 -10.41
N PHE A 67 -10.23 9.84 -10.25
CA PHE A 67 -10.41 8.54 -10.89
C PHE A 67 -10.57 8.79 -12.38
N ASN A 68 -9.57 8.41 -13.18
CA ASN A 68 -9.75 8.40 -14.63
C ASN A 68 -10.64 7.20 -14.98
N ALA A 69 -11.88 7.47 -15.39
CA ALA A 69 -12.86 6.43 -15.73
C ALA A 69 -12.40 5.51 -16.88
N ASN A 70 -11.43 5.95 -17.70
CA ASN A 70 -10.88 5.15 -18.80
C ASN A 70 -9.68 4.27 -18.39
N ASP A 71 -9.09 4.48 -17.22
CA ASP A 71 -7.96 3.68 -16.76
C ASP A 71 -8.46 2.35 -16.16
N LEU A 72 -7.69 1.28 -16.40
CA LEU A 72 -7.95 -0.01 -15.76
C LEU A 72 -7.85 0.16 -14.24
N MET A 73 -8.82 -0.36 -13.48
CA MET A 73 -8.94 -0.10 -12.03
C MET A 73 -7.62 -0.36 -11.27
N VAL A 74 -6.89 -1.42 -11.64
CA VAL A 74 -5.57 -1.73 -11.04
C VAL A 74 -4.56 -0.59 -11.20
N ILE A 75 -4.54 0.09 -12.35
CA ILE A 75 -3.65 1.22 -12.63
C ILE A 75 -4.03 2.40 -11.74
N THR A 76 -5.32 2.67 -11.60
CA THR A 76 -5.81 3.75 -10.74
C THR A 76 -5.46 3.52 -9.27
N VAL A 77 -5.61 2.30 -8.75
CA VAL A 77 -5.20 1.95 -7.38
C VAL A 77 -3.69 2.11 -7.20
N VAL A 78 -2.86 1.67 -8.16
CA VAL A 78 -1.40 1.83 -8.06
C VAL A 78 -0.98 3.29 -8.14
N LYS A 79 -1.63 4.13 -8.95
CA LYS A 79 -1.40 5.59 -8.96
C LYS A 79 -1.64 6.23 -7.59
N LYS A 80 -2.74 5.83 -6.91
CA LYS A 80 -3.05 6.31 -5.56
C LYS A 80 -2.02 5.83 -4.54
N LEU A 81 -1.64 4.55 -4.59
CA LEU A 81 -0.57 4.01 -3.74
C LEU A 81 0.75 4.77 -3.95
N ALA A 82 1.14 5.03 -5.20
CA ALA A 82 2.36 5.76 -5.51
C ALA A 82 2.33 7.18 -4.93
N ALA A 83 1.20 7.90 -5.11
CA ALA A 83 1.03 9.23 -4.54
C ALA A 83 1.08 9.23 -3.00
N TYR A 84 0.46 8.23 -2.35
CA TYR A 84 0.52 8.08 -0.91
C TYR A 84 1.95 7.81 -0.43
N ILE A 85 2.69 6.92 -1.10
CA ILE A 85 4.10 6.64 -0.80
C ILE A 85 4.94 7.92 -0.91
N ILE A 86 4.76 8.72 -1.97
CA ILE A 86 5.50 9.98 -2.14
C ILE A 86 5.18 10.93 -0.97
N ALA A 87 3.90 11.14 -0.66
CA ALA A 87 3.47 12.05 0.40
C ALA A 87 4.00 11.64 1.79
N VAL A 88 3.92 10.36 2.15
CA VAL A 88 4.39 9.90 3.47
C VAL A 88 5.91 9.90 3.58
N THR A 89 6.62 9.63 2.49
CA THR A 89 8.09 9.58 2.49
C THR A 89 8.77 10.94 2.38
N GLU A 90 8.07 11.97 1.91
CA GLU A 90 8.58 13.35 1.88
C GLU A 90 8.95 13.86 3.28
N LYS A 91 8.15 13.46 4.28
CA LYS A 91 8.33 13.81 5.69
C LYS A 91 9.30 12.89 6.44
N SER A 92 9.83 11.85 5.78
CA SER A 92 10.73 10.88 6.43
C SER A 92 12.10 11.50 6.78
N PRO A 93 12.78 11.00 7.83
CA PRO A 93 14.10 11.51 8.22
C PRO A 93 15.14 11.41 7.08
N LYS A 94 15.92 12.49 6.86
CA LYS A 94 16.89 12.59 5.75
C LYS A 94 17.87 11.41 5.67
N LYS A 95 18.29 10.86 6.83
CA LYS A 95 19.22 9.72 6.92
C LYS A 95 18.71 8.46 6.21
N PHE A 96 17.39 8.32 6.03
CA PHE A 96 16.79 7.16 5.37
C PHE A 96 16.55 7.37 3.88
N ARG A 97 16.86 8.56 3.33
CA ARG A 97 16.51 8.90 1.95
C ARG A 97 17.12 7.93 0.93
N GLY A 98 18.44 7.72 0.99
CA GLY A 98 19.17 6.85 0.07
C GLY A 98 18.87 5.35 0.21
N VAL A 99 18.13 4.94 1.25
CA VAL A 99 17.86 3.52 1.53
C VAL A 99 16.37 3.22 1.41
N PHE A 100 15.52 3.76 2.29
CA PHE A 100 14.11 3.39 2.33
C PHE A 100 13.26 4.26 1.41
N VAL A 101 13.40 5.58 1.49
CA VAL A 101 12.56 6.52 0.71
C VAL A 101 12.71 6.25 -0.79
N ASN A 102 13.94 6.24 -1.30
CA ASN A 102 14.19 6.01 -2.73
C ASN A 102 13.71 4.62 -3.17
N ARG A 103 13.91 3.57 -2.36
CA ARG A 103 13.46 2.21 -2.73
C ARG A 103 11.93 2.12 -2.78
N MET A 104 11.23 2.72 -1.82
CA MET A 104 9.77 2.73 -1.79
C MET A 104 9.19 3.50 -2.98
N GLN A 105 9.74 4.68 -3.28
CA GLN A 105 9.32 5.50 -4.41
C GLN A 105 9.61 4.82 -5.75
N ASN A 106 10.79 4.21 -5.91
CA ASN A 106 11.11 3.48 -7.14
C ASN A 106 10.17 2.29 -7.33
N TYR A 107 9.96 1.44 -6.33
CA TYR A 107 9.09 0.27 -6.50
C TYR A 107 7.64 0.64 -6.85
N CYS A 108 7.08 1.75 -6.33
CA CYS A 108 5.74 2.16 -6.71
C CYS A 108 5.67 2.72 -8.13
N LEU A 109 6.67 3.50 -8.56
CA LEU A 109 6.76 4.03 -9.93
C LEU A 109 7.04 2.93 -10.96
N ASP A 110 7.99 2.04 -10.68
CA ASP A 110 8.33 0.89 -11.53
C ASP A 110 7.14 -0.08 -11.67
N THR A 111 6.31 -0.21 -10.64
CA THR A 111 5.06 -0.99 -10.72
C THR A 111 4.08 -0.32 -11.69
N LEU A 112 3.91 1.00 -11.58
CA LEU A 112 3.02 1.76 -12.44
C LEU A 112 3.46 1.65 -13.92
N GLU A 113 4.77 1.76 -14.18
CA GLU A 113 5.35 1.55 -15.51
C GLU A 113 5.01 0.17 -16.07
N CYS A 114 5.29 -0.91 -15.32
CA CYS A 114 4.97 -2.27 -15.75
C CYS A 114 3.49 -2.46 -16.10
N LEU A 115 2.57 -1.91 -15.28
CA LEU A 115 1.13 -2.04 -15.52
C LEU A 115 0.66 -1.23 -16.73
N LEU A 116 1.23 -0.05 -16.95
CA LEU A 116 0.94 0.75 -18.14
C LEU A 116 1.43 0.05 -19.40
N GLU A 117 2.69 -0.40 -19.42
CA GLU A 117 3.25 -1.17 -20.55
C GLU A 117 2.41 -2.41 -20.86
N ALA A 118 2.06 -3.20 -19.84
CA ALA A 118 1.21 -4.38 -20.00
C ALA A 118 -0.15 -4.03 -20.62
N ASN A 119 -0.74 -2.90 -20.22
CA ASN A 119 -2.03 -2.47 -20.72
C ASN A 119 -1.99 -2.09 -22.22
N PHE A 120 -0.90 -1.47 -22.67
CA PHE A 120 -0.70 -1.11 -24.09
C PHE A 120 -0.46 -2.31 -25.01
N ILE A 121 0.03 -3.44 -24.48
CA ILE A 121 0.27 -4.65 -25.28
C ILE A 121 -1.05 -5.37 -25.53
N ARG A 122 -1.46 -5.45 -26.81
CA ARG A 122 -2.62 -6.27 -27.22
C ARG A 122 -2.25 -7.76 -27.23
N MET A 123 -3.14 -8.61 -26.73
CA MET A 123 -3.00 -10.06 -26.79
C MET A 123 -3.49 -10.60 -28.14
N ASP A 124 -2.76 -10.28 -29.21
CA ASP A 124 -3.06 -10.76 -30.58
C ASP A 124 -2.09 -11.82 -31.10
N ALA A 125 -0.95 -12.00 -30.44
CA ALA A 125 0.05 -13.04 -30.70
C ALA A 125 0.55 -13.66 -29.40
N VAL A 126 1.09 -14.88 -29.47
CA VAL A 126 1.57 -15.63 -28.30
C VAL A 126 2.70 -14.87 -27.60
N GLU A 127 3.63 -14.29 -28.36
CA GLU A 127 4.78 -13.55 -27.85
C GLU A 127 4.33 -12.30 -27.07
N LYS A 128 3.36 -11.57 -27.62
CA LYS A 128 2.79 -10.39 -26.96
C LYS A 128 1.98 -10.75 -25.71
N LYS A 129 1.22 -11.85 -25.75
CA LYS A 129 0.53 -12.37 -24.56
C LYS A 129 1.54 -12.71 -23.46
N THR A 130 2.62 -13.40 -23.81
CA THR A 130 3.70 -13.74 -22.88
C THR A 130 4.35 -12.48 -22.30
N LYS A 131 4.71 -11.50 -23.13
CA LYS A 131 5.32 -10.25 -22.66
C LYS A 131 4.41 -9.46 -21.71
N ARG A 132 3.12 -9.38 -22.02
CA ARG A 132 2.12 -8.76 -21.14
C ARG A 132 2.03 -9.48 -19.79
N GLU A 133 2.03 -10.81 -19.80
CA GLU A 133 2.02 -11.63 -18.59
C GLU A 133 3.29 -11.46 -17.74
N GLU A 134 4.46 -11.33 -18.38
CA GLU A 134 5.73 -11.05 -17.69
C GLU A 134 5.69 -9.72 -16.96
N LEU A 135 5.21 -8.66 -17.61
CA LEU A 135 5.08 -7.34 -17.00
C LEU A 135 4.09 -7.34 -15.82
N GLN A 136 2.97 -8.06 -15.93
CA GLN A 136 2.03 -8.24 -14.80
C GLN A 136 2.68 -8.99 -13.62
N LYS A 137 3.50 -10.01 -13.90
CA LYS A 137 4.25 -10.73 -12.86
C LYS A 137 5.30 -9.83 -12.21
N GLU A 138 6.03 -9.05 -13.01
CA GLU A 138 7.03 -8.11 -12.53
C GLU A 138 6.42 -7.05 -11.63
N ALA A 139 5.25 -6.50 -12.01
CA ALA A 139 4.48 -5.58 -11.17
C ALA A 139 4.13 -6.19 -9.80
N ILE A 140 3.70 -7.45 -9.75
CA ILE A 140 3.41 -8.15 -8.48
C ILE A 140 4.68 -8.30 -7.63
N VAL A 141 5.82 -8.63 -8.24
CA VAL A 141 7.10 -8.75 -7.52
C VAL A 141 7.51 -7.39 -6.93
N LYS A 142 7.43 -6.32 -7.72
CA LYS A 142 7.72 -4.94 -7.28
C LYS A 142 6.80 -4.50 -6.13
N LEU A 143 5.50 -4.81 -6.21
CA LEU A 143 4.56 -4.58 -5.10
C LEU A 143 4.96 -5.36 -3.83
N LYS A 144 5.34 -6.64 -3.94
CA LYS A 144 5.81 -7.42 -2.78
C LYS A 144 7.09 -6.82 -2.17
N LEU A 145 8.02 -6.37 -3.00
CA LEU A 145 9.23 -5.68 -2.56
C LEU A 145 8.91 -4.35 -1.86
N LEU A 146 7.97 -3.56 -2.39
CA LEU A 146 7.47 -2.36 -1.73
C LEU A 146 6.92 -2.68 -0.34
N GLY A 147 6.12 -3.73 -0.19
CA GLY A 147 5.59 -4.17 1.10
C GLY A 147 6.68 -4.53 2.10
N TYR A 148 7.67 -5.31 1.67
CA TYR A 148 8.81 -5.67 2.52
C TYR A 148 9.63 -4.43 2.94
N VAL A 149 9.98 -3.56 1.99
CA VAL A 149 10.74 -2.33 2.31
C VAL A 149 9.95 -1.42 3.23
N SER A 150 8.63 -1.29 3.04
CA SER A 150 7.78 -0.48 3.91
C SER A 150 7.74 -1.02 5.34
N MET A 151 7.72 -2.34 5.52
CA MET A 151 7.80 -2.98 6.83
C MET A 151 9.14 -2.69 7.52
N VAL A 152 10.25 -2.80 6.80
CA VAL A 152 11.59 -2.49 7.36
C VAL A 152 11.73 -0.99 7.64
N ALA A 153 11.16 -0.13 6.80
CA ALA A 153 11.13 1.31 7.01
C ALA A 153 10.36 1.68 8.28
N GLU A 154 9.23 1.02 8.55
CA GLU A 154 8.46 1.22 9.78
C GLU A 154 9.24 0.76 11.02
N ASN A 155 9.79 -0.46 11.00
CA ASN A 155 10.62 -0.98 12.09
C ASN A 155 11.85 -0.09 12.37
N SER A 156 12.37 0.61 11.36
CA SER A 156 13.52 1.52 11.48
C SER A 156 13.12 2.94 11.91
N GLY A 157 11.82 3.23 12.05
CA GLY A 157 11.29 4.56 12.35
C GLY A 157 11.39 5.56 11.19
N CYS A 158 11.49 5.08 9.94
CA CYS A 158 11.45 5.92 8.74
C CYS A 158 10.03 6.39 8.40
N ILE A 159 9.05 5.53 8.65
CA ILE A 159 7.62 5.82 8.51
C ILE A 159 6.88 5.39 9.78
N LEU A 160 5.70 5.93 10.00
CA LEU A 160 4.87 5.62 11.16
C LEU A 160 4.07 4.33 10.94
N LYS A 161 3.76 3.61 12.02
CA LYS A 161 2.89 2.42 11.99
C LYS A 161 1.56 2.65 11.28
N LYS A 162 0.95 3.84 11.46
CA LYS A 162 -0.30 4.22 10.77
C LYS A 162 -0.12 4.29 9.25
N GLN A 163 1.00 4.86 8.78
CA GLN A 163 1.33 4.97 7.36
C GLN A 163 1.60 3.59 6.77
N TYR A 164 2.35 2.74 7.48
CA TYR A 164 2.58 1.36 7.06
C TYR A 164 1.28 0.54 6.95
N LYS A 165 0.35 0.71 7.90
CA LYS A 165 -0.98 0.07 7.82
C LYS A 165 -1.72 0.48 6.55
N GLN A 166 -1.75 1.77 6.22
CA GLN A 166 -2.39 2.27 5.01
C GLN A 166 -1.72 1.77 3.72
N ILE A 167 -0.38 1.78 3.68
CA ILE A 167 0.39 1.19 2.58
C ILE A 167 0.00 -0.28 2.40
N SER A 168 -0.07 -1.06 3.48
CA SER A 168 -0.37 -2.49 3.43
C SER A 168 -1.78 -2.79 2.89
N ILE A 169 -2.77 -1.96 3.21
CA ILE A 169 -4.14 -2.08 2.68
C ILE A 169 -4.15 -1.82 1.17
N GLN A 170 -3.63 -0.67 0.74
CA GLN A 170 -3.57 -0.29 -0.68
C GLN A 170 -2.72 -1.27 -1.50
N LEU A 171 -1.63 -1.79 -0.92
CA LEU A 171 -0.78 -2.80 -1.53
C LEU A 171 -1.52 -4.11 -1.77
N SER A 172 -2.27 -4.57 -0.78
CA SER A 172 -3.04 -5.82 -0.88
C SER A 172 -4.10 -5.71 -1.97
N GLU A 173 -4.78 -4.57 -2.05
CA GLU A 173 -5.74 -4.27 -3.11
C GLU A 173 -5.08 -4.28 -4.49
N ALA A 174 -3.95 -3.57 -4.66
CA ALA A 174 -3.19 -3.52 -5.92
C ALA A 174 -2.76 -4.93 -6.40
N ILE A 175 -2.23 -5.76 -5.49
CA ILE A 175 -1.83 -7.14 -5.81
C ILE A 175 -3.04 -7.97 -6.23
N ASN A 176 -4.14 -7.91 -5.49
CA ASN A 176 -5.35 -8.67 -5.79
C ASN A 176 -5.94 -8.28 -7.14
N LEU A 177 -6.00 -6.99 -7.46
CA LEU A 177 -6.46 -6.49 -8.75
C LEU A 177 -5.53 -6.90 -9.89
N THR A 178 -4.21 -6.89 -9.68
CA THR A 178 -3.24 -7.35 -10.70
C THR A 178 -3.40 -8.84 -10.99
N VAL A 179 -3.58 -9.66 -9.96
CA VAL A 179 -3.83 -11.11 -10.10
C VAL A 179 -5.17 -11.37 -10.79
N ALA A 180 -6.22 -10.63 -10.43
CA ALA A 180 -7.53 -10.74 -11.07
C ALA A 180 -7.47 -10.34 -12.55
N TRP A 181 -6.74 -9.28 -12.87
CA TRP A 181 -6.51 -8.84 -14.24
C TRP A 181 -5.80 -9.92 -15.06
N LYS A 182 -4.71 -10.49 -14.53
CA LYS A 182 -4.01 -11.60 -15.17
C LYS A 182 -4.91 -12.80 -15.44
N LYS A 183 -5.73 -13.21 -14.46
CA LYS A 183 -6.70 -14.32 -14.64
C LYS A 183 -7.71 -14.01 -15.75
N SER A 184 -8.24 -12.79 -15.79
CA SER A 184 -9.16 -12.36 -16.85
C SER A 184 -8.49 -12.39 -18.22
N ASP A 185 -7.23 -11.97 -18.33
CA ASP A 185 -6.46 -12.04 -19.56
C ASP A 185 -6.24 -13.49 -20.03
N ASP A 186 -5.89 -14.41 -19.11
CA ASP A 186 -5.75 -15.83 -19.40
C ASP A 186 -7.07 -16.48 -19.86
N GLU A 187 -8.21 -16.11 -19.25
CA GLU A 187 -9.54 -16.57 -19.68
C GLU A 187 -9.92 -16.05 -21.07
N ARG A 188 -9.66 -14.77 -21.35
CA ARG A 188 -9.90 -14.17 -22.68
C ARG A 188 -9.06 -14.84 -23.76
N TRP A 189 -7.81 -15.17 -23.46
CA TRP A 189 -6.93 -15.88 -24.38
C TRP A 189 -7.46 -17.28 -24.69
N LYS A 190 -7.87 -18.05 -23.66
CA LYS A 190 -8.46 -19.39 -23.84
C LYS A 190 -9.74 -19.40 -24.66
N LYS A 191 -10.55 -18.36 -24.60
CA LYS A 191 -11.78 -18.24 -25.41
C LYS A 191 -11.49 -17.93 -26.89
N ARG A 192 -10.29 -17.47 -27.21
CA ARG A 192 -9.85 -17.12 -28.56
C ARG A 192 -9.18 -18.30 -29.28
N SER A 193 -8.45 -19.14 -28.54
CA SER A 193 -7.86 -20.40 -29.02
C SER A 193 -8.92 -21.48 -29.18
#